data_AF-A0A2D1SPI3-F1
#
_entry.id   AF-A0A2D1SPI3-F1
#
_cell.length_a   1.000
_cell.length_b   1.000
_cell.length_c   1.000
_cell.angle_alpha   90.00
_cell.angle_beta   90.00
_cell.angle_gamma   90.00
#
_symmetry.space_group_name_H-M   'P 1'
#
loop_
_entity.id
_entity.type
_entity.pdbx_description
1 polymer ?
#
loop_
_entity_poly.entity_id
_entity_poly.type
_entity_poly.pdbx_seq_one_letter_code
_entity_poly.pdbx_strand_id
1 'polypeptide(L)'
;MNAFKRLAEVMLEKYDFYVPLSEVGYETVFLYKEEMDEQLVPARVVDHLEGPIETESASYIDENGDEHLVILVETGSVDPYEVWLLNGEVIPNNAGSDDYVH
;
A
#
# COMPACT_ATOMS: atom_id res chain seq x y z
N MET A 1 10.82 -2.09 -0.40
CA MET A 1 9.87 -0.96 -0.32
C MET A 1 9.94 -0.45 1.13
N ASN A 2 8.98 0.34 1.63
CA ASN A 2 8.89 0.60 3.08
C ASN A 2 7.44 0.94 3.49
N ALA A 3 6.57 -0.08 3.53
CA ALA A 3 5.14 0.10 3.83
C ALA A 3 4.92 0.74 5.20
N PHE A 4 5.73 0.35 6.19
CA PHE A 4 5.70 0.88 7.54
C PHE A 4 5.90 2.40 7.59
N LYS A 5 6.96 2.90 6.96
CA LYS A 5 7.26 4.33 6.90
C LYS A 5 6.20 5.05 6.06
N ARG A 6 5.78 4.44 4.95
CA ARG A 6 4.76 5.01 4.06
C ARG A 6 3.43 5.24 4.77
N LEU A 7 3.01 4.29 5.60
CA LEU A 7 1.80 4.44 6.40
C LEU A 7 1.88 5.67 7.30
N ALA A 8 2.95 5.76 8.11
CA ALA A 8 3.13 6.86 9.05
C ALA A 8 3.22 8.23 8.35
N GLU A 9 3.89 8.30 7.20
CA GLU A 9 4.01 9.53 6.39
C GLU A 9 2.64 9.98 5.87
N VAL A 10 1.86 9.08 5.25
CA VAL A 10 0.54 9.45 4.70
C VAL A 10 -0.44 9.83 5.80
N MET A 11 -0.42 9.12 6.94
CA MET A 11 -1.27 9.44 8.08
C MET A 11 -0.98 10.84 8.63
N LEU A 12 0.30 11.20 8.73
CA LEU A 12 0.70 12.54 9.17
C LEU A 12 0.37 13.61 8.13
N GLU A 13 0.73 13.41 6.86
CA GLU A 13 0.63 14.43 5.81
C GLU A 13 -0.81 14.70 5.37
N LYS A 14 -1.65 13.66 5.27
CA LYS A 14 -3.01 13.79 4.74
C LYS A 14 -4.07 13.96 5.81
N TYR A 15 -3.86 13.36 6.98
CA TYR A 15 -4.87 13.28 8.02
C TYR A 15 -4.46 14.01 9.31
N ASP A 16 -3.27 14.64 9.34
CA ASP A 16 -2.70 15.30 10.53
C ASP A 16 -2.67 14.37 11.75
N PHE A 17 -2.47 13.07 11.49
CA PHE A 17 -2.52 12.01 12.48
C PHE A 17 -1.12 11.40 12.70
N TYR A 18 -0.58 11.56 13.90
CA TYR A 18 0.69 10.94 14.26
C TYR A 18 0.49 9.46 14.61
N VAL A 19 1.12 8.58 13.84
CA VAL A 19 1.12 7.14 14.11
C VAL A 19 2.39 6.74 14.88
N PRO A 20 2.27 6.23 16.12
CA PRO A 20 3.41 5.64 16.81
C PRO A 20 3.88 4.39 16.05
N LEU A 21 5.12 4.41 15.60
CA LEU A 21 5.75 3.30 14.88
C LEU A 21 5.69 1.96 15.63
N SER A 22 5.55 1.96 16.96
CA SER A 22 5.37 0.74 17.77
C SER A 22 3.97 0.11 17.66
N GLU A 23 2.99 0.82 17.12
CA GLU A 23 1.60 0.37 16.98
C GLU A 23 1.27 -0.11 15.56
N VAL A 24 2.22 0.06 14.63
CA VAL A 24 2.05 -0.37 13.24
C VAL A 24 2.34 -1.86 13.12
N GLY A 25 1.36 -2.63 12.66
CA GLY A 25 1.55 -3.98 12.19
C GLY A 25 2.30 -3.94 10.86
N TYR A 26 3.31 -4.80 10.68
CA TYR A 26 4.09 -4.86 9.44
C TYR A 26 4.31 -6.31 9.03
N GLU A 27 4.09 -6.59 7.75
CA GLU A 27 4.28 -7.91 7.16
C GLU A 27 4.93 -7.82 5.78
N THR A 28 5.76 -8.81 5.45
CA THR A 28 6.31 -9.00 4.10
C THR A 28 5.91 -10.40 3.62
N VAL A 29 5.32 -10.46 2.43
CA VAL A 29 4.87 -11.69 1.77
C VAL A 29 5.44 -11.74 0.36
N PHE A 30 5.79 -12.94 -0.11
CA PHE A 30 6.16 -13.18 -1.50
C PHE A 30 5.02 -13.93 -2.18
N LEU A 31 4.43 -13.33 -3.21
CA LEU A 31 3.27 -13.86 -3.93
C LEU A 31 3.64 -14.08 -5.39
N TYR A 32 3.26 -15.22 -5.96
CA TYR A 32 3.21 -15.35 -7.41
C TYR A 32 2.06 -14.51 -7.97
N LYS A 33 2.17 -14.07 -9.22
CA LYS A 33 1.13 -13.26 -9.88
C LYS A 33 -0.25 -13.91 -9.85
N GLU A 34 -0.32 -15.24 -9.89
CA GLU A 34 -1.56 -16.01 -9.82
C GLU A 34 -2.22 -15.98 -8.42
N GLU A 35 -1.49 -15.58 -7.39
CA GLU A 35 -1.97 -15.44 -6.00
C GLU A 35 -2.44 -14.00 -5.70
N MET A 36 -2.19 -13.05 -6.60
CA MET A 36 -2.56 -11.65 -6.42
C MET A 36 -4.03 -11.41 -6.77
N ASP A 37 -4.73 -10.66 -5.91
CA ASP A 37 -6.09 -10.23 -6.21
C ASP A 37 -6.08 -9.11 -7.26
N GLU A 38 -6.59 -9.41 -8.45
CA GLU A 38 -6.68 -8.45 -9.57
C GLU A 38 -7.54 -7.21 -9.26
N GLN A 39 -8.41 -7.27 -8.24
CA GLN A 39 -9.18 -6.12 -7.76
C GLN A 39 -8.31 -5.12 -6.99
N LEU A 40 -7.24 -5.60 -6.33
CA LEU A 40 -6.27 -4.78 -5.62
C LEU A 40 -5.12 -4.37 -6.53
N VAL A 41 -4.61 -5.32 -7.31
CA VAL A 41 -3.42 -5.15 -8.15
C VAL A 41 -3.76 -5.60 -9.58
N PRO A 42 -4.02 -4.67 -10.51
CA PRO A 42 -4.34 -5.04 -11.89
C PRO A 42 -3.22 -5.88 -12.52
N ALA A 43 -3.56 -6.96 -13.22
CA ALA A 43 -2.58 -7.90 -13.81
C ALA A 43 -1.46 -7.20 -14.61
N ARG A 44 -1.79 -6.13 -15.36
CA ARG A 44 -0.85 -5.30 -16.10
C ARG A 44 0.31 -4.69 -15.28
N VAL A 45 0.16 -4.61 -13.95
CA VAL A 45 1.18 -4.07 -13.02
C VAL A 45 2.29 -5.09 -12.78
N VAL A 46 1.99 -6.39 -12.91
CA VAL A 46 2.86 -7.48 -12.48
C VAL A 46 3.10 -8.55 -13.56
N ASP A 47 2.35 -8.52 -14.67
CA ASP A 47 2.45 -9.51 -15.75
C ASP A 47 3.85 -9.64 -16.37
N HIS A 48 4.63 -8.54 -16.36
CA HIS A 48 6.01 -8.51 -16.87
C HIS A 48 7.05 -9.02 -15.86
N LEU A 49 6.65 -9.28 -14.62
CA LEU A 49 7.54 -9.75 -13.56
C LEU A 49 7.71 -11.26 -13.64
N GLU A 50 8.90 -11.71 -13.28
CA GLU A 50 9.24 -13.12 -13.19
C GLU A 50 9.42 -13.52 -11.72
N GLY A 51 8.87 -14.68 -11.36
CA GLY A 51 9.00 -15.25 -10.01
C GLY A 51 8.05 -14.64 -8.98
N PRO A 52 8.29 -14.95 -7.69
CA PRO A 52 7.54 -14.35 -6.59
C PRO A 52 7.80 -12.85 -6.50
N ILE A 53 6.73 -12.09 -6.28
CA ILE A 53 6.72 -10.64 -6.15
C ILE A 53 6.72 -10.31 -4.66
N GLU A 54 7.69 -9.51 -4.24
CA GLU A 54 7.73 -8.99 -2.88
C GLU A 54 6.58 -8.01 -2.68
N THR A 55 5.82 -8.24 -1.61
CA THR A 55 4.73 -7.38 -1.17
C THR A 55 4.94 -7.05 0.30
N GLU A 56 4.96 -5.76 0.62
CA GLU A 56 4.98 -5.28 2.00
C GLU A 56 3.60 -4.74 2.36
N SER A 57 3.15 -5.00 3.58
CA SER A 57 1.95 -4.36 4.12
C SER A 57 2.22 -3.73 5.48
N ALA A 58 1.52 -2.64 5.75
CA ALA A 58 1.51 -2.01 7.06
C ALA A 58 0.09 -1.64 7.46
N SER A 59 -0.29 -1.95 8.69
CA SER A 59 -1.61 -1.65 9.25
C SER A 59 -1.54 -0.84 10.53
N TYR A 60 -2.56 -0.02 10.74
CA TYR A 60 -2.75 0.78 11.96
C TYR A 60 -4.24 0.88 12.28
N ILE A 61 -4.60 0.73 13.55
CA ILE A 61 -5.98 0.94 14.02
C ILE A 61 -6.01 2.24 14.79
N ASP A 62 -6.85 3.17 14.36
CA ASP A 62 -6.96 4.48 15.00
C ASP A 62 -7.86 4.47 16.25
N GLU A 63 -7.99 5.64 16.88
CA GLU A 63 -8.79 5.81 18.10
C GLU A 63 -10.30 5.56 17.89
N ASN A 64 -10.79 5.64 16.65
CA ASN A 64 -12.17 5.31 16.29
C ASN A 64 -12.37 3.81 16.05
N GLY A 65 -11.27 3.04 15.99
CA GLY A 65 -11.27 1.63 15.65
C GLY A 65 -11.24 1.37 14.14
N ASP A 66 -10.96 2.40 13.33
CA ASP A 66 -10.83 2.24 11.88
C ASP A 66 -9.45 1.66 11.54
N GLU A 67 -9.43 0.61 10.73
CA GLU A 67 -8.20 -0.02 10.23
C GLU A 67 -7.73 0.66 8.95
N HIS A 68 -6.52 1.22 9.00
CA HIS A 68 -5.80 1.78 7.87
C HIS A 68 -4.74 0.78 7.43
N LEU A 69 -4.79 0.34 6.17
CA LEU A 69 -3.87 -0.62 5.60
C LEU A 69 -3.27 -0.06 4.31
N VAL A 70 -1.94 -0.11 4.20
CA VAL A 70 -1.21 0.13 2.95
C VAL A 70 -0.53 -1.16 2.51
N ILE A 71 -0.62 -1.47 1.22
CA ILE A 71 0.07 -2.58 0.58
C ILE A 71 0.96 -1.99 -0.52
N LEU A 72 2.25 -2.30 -0.47
CA LEU A 72 3.24 -1.95 -1.48
C LEU A 72 3.66 -3.20 -2.23
N VAL A 73 3.56 -3.16 -3.55
CA VAL A 73 3.90 -4.27 -4.45
C VAL A 73 5.10 -3.87 -5.29
N GLU A 74 6.12 -4.72 -5.31
CA GLU A 74 7.29 -4.53 -6.18
C GLU A 74 6.87 -4.64 -7.65
N THR A 75 7.30 -3.69 -8.49
CA THR A 75 6.92 -3.67 -9.91
C THR A 75 8.11 -3.70 -10.86
N GLY A 76 9.35 -3.75 -10.33
CA GLY A 76 10.55 -3.53 -11.13
C GLY A 76 10.71 -2.08 -11.60
N SER A 77 9.85 -1.17 -11.16
CA SER A 77 9.93 0.27 -11.39
C SER A 77 10.60 0.97 -10.20
N VAL A 78 10.85 2.27 -10.31
CA VAL A 78 11.41 3.07 -9.21
C VAL A 78 10.43 3.11 -8.02
N ASP A 79 9.14 3.25 -8.32
CA ASP A 79 8.08 3.32 -7.32
C ASP A 79 7.27 2.01 -7.29
N PRO A 80 6.98 1.48 -6.11
CA PRO A 80 6.08 0.33 -5.98
C PRO A 80 4.65 0.72 -6.33
N TYR A 81 3.84 -0.28 -6.67
CA TYR A 81 2.41 -0.08 -6.77
C TYR A 81 1.80 -0.05 -5.37
N GLU A 82 1.01 0.98 -5.10
CA GLU A 82 0.50 1.29 -3.75
C GLU A 82 -1.02 1.15 -3.70
N VAL A 83 -1.50 0.31 -2.79
CA VAL A 83 -2.93 0.12 -2.50
C VAL A 83 -3.21 0.58 -1.09
N TRP A 84 -4.29 1.34 -0.92
CA TRP A 84 -4.78 1.77 0.38
C TRP A 84 -6.15 1.17 0.65
N LEU A 85 -6.34 0.67 1.86
CA LEU A 85 -7.60 0.18 2.35
C LEU A 85 -7.97 0.87 3.66
N LEU A 86 -9.26 1.17 3.80
CA LEU A 86 -9.88 1.61 5.05
C LEU A 86 -10.95 0.59 5.40
N ASN A 87 -10.81 -0.09 6.54
CA ASN A 87 -11.73 -1.14 6.99
C ASN A 87 -11.98 -2.22 5.92
N GLY A 88 -10.93 -2.60 5.18
CA GLY A 88 -10.99 -3.60 4.10
C GLY A 88 -11.51 -3.08 2.76
N GLU A 89 -11.92 -1.82 2.66
CA GLU A 89 -12.39 -1.22 1.41
C GLU A 89 -11.28 -0.40 0.74
N VAL A 90 -11.05 -0.61 -0.56
CA VAL A 90 -10.04 0.14 -1.31
C VAL A 90 -10.42 1.62 -1.36
N ILE A 91 -9.53 2.48 -0.88
CA ILE A 91 -9.70 3.93 -0.97
C ILE A 91 -8.81 4.50 -2.09
N PRO A 92 -9.29 5.49 -2.85
CA PRO A 92 -8.47 6.19 -3.83
C PRO A 92 -7.27 6.81 -3.12
N ASN A 93 -6.08 6.41 -3.53
CA ASN A 93 -4.89 7.10 -3.09
C ASN A 93 -4.80 8.46 -3.80
N ASN A 94 -5.40 9.50 -3.22
CA ASN A 94 -5.23 10.87 -3.69
C ASN A 94 -3.85 11.43 -3.31
N ALA A 95 -2.80 10.61 -3.31
CA ALA A 95 -1.42 11.08 -3.20
C ALA A 95 -1.02 11.66 -4.57
N GLY A 96 -1.38 12.93 -4.80
CA GLY A 96 -0.74 13.83 -5.76
C GLY A 96 -0.37 13.22 -7.12
N SER A 97 -1.35 13.11 -8.01
CA SER A 97 -1.10 13.13 -9.45
C SER A 97 -2.11 14.04 -10.15
N ASP A 98 -2.15 15.30 -9.71
CA ASP A 98 -2.72 16.40 -10.51
C ASP A 98 -1.80 16.81 -11.69
N ASP A 99 -0.75 16.04 -11.99
CA ASP A 99 0.22 16.32 -13.07
C ASP A 99 0.31 15.22 -14.14
N TYR A 100 -0.81 14.62 -14.54
CA TYR A 100 -0.91 13.98 -15.88
C TYR A 100 -2.28 14.22 -16.50
N VAL A 101 -2.56 15.48 -16.86
CA VAL A 101 -3.61 15.86 -17.79
C VAL A 101 -2.97 16.48 -19.05
N HIS A 102 -3.11 15.72 -20.14
CA HIS A 102 -2.90 16.03 -21.58
C HIS A 102 -1.46 16.06 -22.14
#